data_AF-A0A3D0UPX2-F1
#
_entry.id   AF-A0A3D0UPX2-F1
#
_cell.length_a   1.000
_cell.length_b   1.000
_cell.length_c   1.000
_cell.angle_alpha   90.00
_cell.angle_beta   90.00
_cell.angle_gamma   90.00
#
_symmetry.space_group_name_H-M   'P 1'
#
loop_
_entity.id
_entity.type
_entity.pdbx_description
1 polymer ?
#
loop_
_entity_poly.entity_id
_entity_poly.type
_entity_poly.pdbx_seq_one_letter_code
_entity_poly.pdbx_strand_id
1 'polypeptide(L)'
;MNDKPILIAREGQLTGERWTIESEEFLIGRGSDCQLVLPERQVSRHHARITSIGGTYVLHDLGSKNGTHLNGTQVKGSTTLRDGDEIQIALRVKLIFVGTDATVPLTMEEPEPQGNMELDKLQRAVRIQGQELLPPLSLAQFRLLEALFDAKGAVVDRDSIVDIVWPGTDGIGVTEQAIDALVRRLRDRLAELDDHDYVVTVRGHGFRLDNTPH
;
A
#
# COMPACT_ATOMS: atom_id res chain seq x y z
N MET A 1 5.10 -6.05 29.27
CA MET A 1 3.67 -6.37 29.40
C MET A 1 3.20 -6.59 27.97
N ASN A 2 2.79 -7.81 27.59
CA ASN A 2 2.31 -8.08 26.23
C ASN A 2 1.00 -7.33 26.06
N ASP A 3 1.04 -6.21 25.36
CA ASP A 3 -0.17 -5.54 24.92
C ASP A 3 -0.84 -6.51 23.92
N LYS A 4 -2.15 -6.76 24.04
CA LYS A 4 -2.93 -7.60 23.10
C LYS A 4 -3.74 -6.73 22.13
N PRO A 5 -3.87 -7.08 20.83
CA PRO A 5 -4.55 -6.23 19.87
C PRO A 5 -6.01 -6.06 20.21
N ILE A 6 -6.54 -4.92 19.80
CA ILE A 6 -7.92 -4.54 20.02
C ILE A 6 -8.63 -4.20 18.72
N LEU A 7 -9.89 -4.57 18.61
CA LEU A 7 -10.81 -4.04 17.61
C LEU A 7 -11.62 -2.91 18.24
N ILE A 8 -11.74 -1.78 17.54
CA ILE A 8 -12.53 -0.62 17.98
C ILE A 8 -13.64 -0.37 16.97
N ALA A 9 -14.90 -0.44 17.40
CA ALA A 9 -16.00 -0.09 16.51
C ALA A 9 -16.07 1.43 16.27
N ARG A 10 -16.12 1.83 14.99
CA ARG A 10 -16.24 3.23 14.56
C ARG A 10 -17.60 3.55 13.95
N GLU A 11 -18.29 2.55 13.42
CA GLU A 11 -19.60 2.70 12.81
C GLU A 11 -20.47 1.47 13.08
N GLY A 12 -21.76 1.69 13.33
CA GLY A 12 -22.73 0.64 13.68
C GLY A 12 -23.25 0.77 15.12
N GLN A 13 -24.07 -0.19 15.54
CA GLN A 13 -24.74 -0.16 16.86
C GLN A 13 -23.78 -0.20 18.04
N LEU A 14 -22.57 -0.74 17.84
CA LEU A 14 -21.57 -0.92 18.89
C LEU A 14 -20.47 0.15 18.86
N THR A 15 -20.72 1.31 18.22
CA THR A 15 -19.71 2.37 18.05
C THR A 15 -19.10 2.79 19.39
N GLY A 16 -17.76 2.80 19.45
CA GLY A 16 -16.99 3.13 20.65
C GLY A 16 -16.60 1.93 21.51
N GLU A 17 -17.25 0.77 21.32
CA GLU A 17 -16.87 -0.46 22.00
C GLU A 17 -15.53 -1.01 21.49
N ARG A 18 -14.88 -1.80 22.35
CA ARG A 18 -13.55 -2.35 22.12
C ARG A 18 -13.51 -3.82 22.52
N TRP A 19 -12.87 -4.64 21.70
CA TRP A 19 -12.68 -6.06 21.97
C TRP A 19 -11.21 -6.43 21.86
N THR A 20 -10.67 -7.05 22.90
CA THR A 20 -9.31 -7.60 22.88
C THR A 20 -9.31 -8.95 22.18
N ILE A 21 -8.35 -9.15 21.26
CA ILE A 21 -8.12 -10.42 20.59
C ILE A 21 -7.21 -11.26 21.49
N GLU A 22 -7.81 -12.14 22.28
CA GLU A 22 -7.10 -12.92 23.30
C GLU A 22 -6.67 -14.32 22.87
N SER A 23 -7.28 -14.83 21.80
CA SER A 23 -7.15 -16.20 21.32
C SER A 23 -6.48 -16.27 19.95
N GLU A 24 -5.95 -17.45 19.60
CA GLU A 24 -5.38 -17.72 18.27
C GLU A 24 -6.43 -17.59 17.15
N GLU A 25 -7.70 -17.77 17.47
CA GLU A 25 -8.82 -17.51 16.56
C GLU A 25 -9.86 -16.62 17.24
N PHE A 26 -10.30 -15.57 16.54
CA PHE A 26 -11.30 -14.61 16.99
C PHE A 26 -12.40 -14.48 15.94
N LEU A 27 -13.59 -15.00 16.25
CA LEU A 27 -14.71 -15.09 15.32
C LEU A 27 -15.61 -13.85 15.40
N ILE A 28 -15.97 -13.34 14.23
CA ILE A 28 -16.82 -12.16 14.05
C ILE A 28 -18.06 -12.58 13.28
N GLY A 29 -19.24 -12.25 13.81
CA GLY A 29 -20.47 -12.57 13.14
C GLY A 29 -21.71 -12.27 13.97
N ARG A 30 -22.88 -12.63 13.43
CA ARG A 30 -24.17 -12.48 14.11
C ARG A 30 -24.47 -13.63 15.09
N GLY A 31 -23.74 -14.74 14.97
CA GLY A 31 -23.90 -15.91 15.84
C GLY A 31 -23.57 -15.56 17.29
N SER A 32 -24.34 -16.10 18.23
CA SER A 32 -24.08 -15.93 19.67
C SER A 32 -22.83 -16.66 20.15
N ASP A 33 -22.27 -17.52 19.30
CA ASP A 33 -21.04 -18.26 19.48
C ASP A 33 -19.79 -17.50 18.99
N CYS A 34 -19.95 -16.32 18.40
CA CYS A 34 -18.85 -15.44 18.02
C CYS A 34 -18.31 -14.66 19.23
N GLN A 35 -17.00 -14.43 19.28
CA GLN A 35 -16.39 -13.54 20.27
C GLN A 35 -16.81 -12.09 20.06
N LEU A 36 -16.93 -11.65 18.79
CA LEU A 36 -17.56 -10.38 18.43
C LEU A 36 -18.92 -10.64 17.80
N VAL A 37 -19.97 -10.44 18.59
CA VAL A 37 -21.36 -10.56 18.15
C VAL A 37 -21.82 -9.23 17.56
N LEU A 38 -22.07 -9.23 16.24
CA LEU A 38 -22.64 -8.11 15.51
C LEU A 38 -24.13 -8.42 15.25
N PRO A 39 -25.08 -7.81 15.99
CA PRO A 39 -26.51 -8.12 15.89
C PRO A 39 -27.20 -7.54 14.63
N GLU A 40 -26.46 -7.45 13.53
CA GLU A 40 -26.90 -6.89 12.27
C GLU A 40 -27.43 -7.99 11.34
N ARG A 41 -28.65 -7.81 10.81
CA ARG A 41 -29.27 -8.81 9.92
C ARG A 41 -28.46 -9.11 8.67
N GLN A 42 -27.66 -8.14 8.22
CA GLN A 42 -26.81 -8.25 7.03
C GLN A 42 -25.50 -9.01 7.31
N VAL A 43 -25.19 -9.29 8.57
CA VAL A 43 -24.01 -10.05 8.96
C VAL A 43 -24.36 -11.55 9.01
N SER A 44 -23.55 -12.37 8.32
CA SER A 44 -23.58 -13.83 8.43
C SER A 44 -23.41 -14.32 9.87
N ARG A 45 -23.92 -15.52 10.19
CA ARG A 45 -23.74 -16.12 11.53
C ARG A 45 -22.27 -16.20 11.91
N HIS A 46 -21.45 -16.75 11.02
CA HIS A 46 -20.00 -16.64 11.02
C HIS A 46 -19.62 -15.85 9.78
N HIS A 47 -19.07 -14.65 9.95
CA HIS A 47 -18.85 -13.72 8.84
C HIS A 47 -17.38 -13.66 8.47
N ALA A 48 -16.55 -13.38 9.46
CA ALA A 48 -15.12 -13.30 9.32
C ALA A 48 -14.47 -13.90 10.56
N ARG A 49 -13.20 -14.26 10.44
CA ARG A 49 -12.36 -14.59 11.59
C ARG A 49 -11.03 -13.89 11.48
N ILE A 50 -10.43 -13.59 12.63
CA ILE A 50 -9.05 -13.17 12.72
C ILE A 50 -8.26 -14.30 13.36
N THR A 51 -7.18 -14.73 12.72
CA THR A 51 -6.27 -15.74 13.27
C THR A 51 -4.93 -15.12 13.61
N SER A 52 -4.34 -15.47 14.75
CA SER A 52 -2.98 -15.12 15.12
C SER A 52 -2.03 -16.26 14.72
N ILE A 53 -1.08 -15.98 13.83
CA ILE A 53 -0.06 -16.94 13.37
C ILE A 53 1.30 -16.29 13.55
N GLY A 54 2.11 -16.80 14.48
CA GLY A 54 3.47 -16.28 14.70
C GLY A 54 3.52 -14.79 15.07
N GLY A 55 2.49 -14.27 15.76
CA GLY A 55 2.36 -12.86 16.11
C GLY A 55 1.72 -11.97 15.03
N THR A 56 1.49 -12.52 13.83
CA THR A 56 0.79 -11.82 12.74
C THR A 56 -0.71 -12.10 12.79
N TYR A 57 -1.54 -11.09 12.57
CA TYR A 57 -2.99 -11.21 12.55
C TYR A 57 -3.50 -11.27 11.12
N VAL A 58 -4.27 -12.30 10.80
CA VAL A 58 -4.80 -12.54 9.45
C VAL A 58 -6.32 -12.55 9.50
N LEU A 59 -6.95 -11.68 8.72
CA LEU A 59 -8.39 -11.61 8.52
C LEU A 59 -8.82 -12.56 7.41
N HIS A 60 -9.83 -13.39 7.67
CA HIS A 60 -10.44 -14.31 6.71
C HIS A 60 -11.92 -13.98 6.54
N ASP A 61 -12.40 -13.92 5.30
CA ASP A 61 -13.85 -13.95 5.03
C ASP A 61 -14.32 -15.41 4.97
N LEU A 62 -15.37 -15.74 5.72
CA LEU A 62 -15.87 -17.12 5.86
C LEU A 62 -16.97 -17.46 4.84
N GLY A 63 -16.87 -16.92 3.62
CA GLY A 63 -17.92 -17.05 2.61
C GLY A 63 -19.15 -16.25 2.98
N SER A 64 -18.94 -15.03 3.49
CA SER A 64 -20.02 -14.19 3.98
C SER A 64 -20.93 -13.72 2.83
N LYS A 65 -22.21 -13.47 3.13
CA LYS A 65 -23.18 -13.10 2.07
C LYS A 65 -22.88 -11.73 1.44
N ASN A 66 -22.40 -10.78 2.25
CA ASN A 66 -22.22 -9.38 1.84
C ASN A 66 -20.73 -8.97 1.80
N GLY A 67 -19.82 -9.91 2.03
CA GLY A 67 -18.38 -9.69 1.99
C GLY A 67 -17.81 -8.95 3.19
N THR A 68 -16.52 -9.18 3.37
CA THR A 68 -15.62 -8.44 4.26
C THR A 68 -14.72 -7.55 3.42
N HIS A 69 -14.50 -6.31 3.84
CA HIS A 69 -13.59 -5.37 3.18
C HIS A 69 -12.51 -4.88 4.14
N LEU A 70 -11.30 -4.68 3.65
CA LEU A 70 -10.18 -4.08 4.35
C LEU A 70 -9.78 -2.80 3.61
N ASN A 71 -9.80 -1.65 4.28
CA ASN A 71 -9.49 -0.33 3.71
C ASN A 71 -10.22 -0.06 2.38
N GLY A 72 -11.51 -0.43 2.33
CA GLY A 72 -12.38 -0.28 1.15
C GLY A 72 -12.22 -1.35 0.07
N THR A 73 -11.24 -2.26 0.17
CA THR A 73 -11.02 -3.35 -0.79
C THR A 73 -11.59 -4.66 -0.28
N GLN A 74 -12.35 -5.39 -1.10
CA GLN A 74 -12.95 -6.66 -0.70
C GLN A 74 -11.88 -7.73 -0.44
N VAL A 75 -11.97 -8.41 0.69
CA VAL A 75 -11.07 -9.52 1.06
C VAL A 75 -11.41 -10.75 0.22
N LYS A 76 -10.41 -11.31 -0.48
CA LYS A 76 -10.52 -12.56 -1.23
C LYS A 76 -9.78 -13.67 -0.47
N GLY A 77 -10.52 -14.50 0.24
CA GLY A 77 -9.94 -15.56 1.09
C GLY A 77 -9.42 -14.98 2.40
N SER A 78 -8.15 -14.57 2.43
CA SER A 78 -7.49 -14.05 3.63
C SER A 78 -6.53 -12.90 3.33
N THR A 79 -6.35 -11.99 4.29
CA THR A 79 -5.40 -10.87 4.21
C THR A 79 -4.82 -10.56 5.58
N THR A 80 -3.57 -10.13 5.63
CA THR A 80 -2.94 -9.70 6.89
C THR A 80 -3.48 -8.35 7.35
N LEU A 81 -3.62 -8.18 8.67
CA LEU A 81 -4.01 -6.94 9.32
C LEU A 81 -2.78 -6.19 9.83
N ARG A 82 -2.80 -4.87 9.68
CA ARG A 82 -1.82 -3.92 10.19
C ARG A 82 -2.49 -2.94 11.14
N ASP A 83 -1.69 -2.37 12.04
CA ASP A 83 -2.16 -1.33 12.95
C ASP A 83 -2.82 -0.18 12.18
N GLY A 84 -4.01 0.23 12.63
CA GLY A 84 -4.80 1.28 12.00
C GLY A 84 -5.72 0.82 10.86
N ASP A 85 -5.66 -0.43 10.43
CA ASP A 85 -6.50 -0.94 9.34
C ASP A 85 -8.01 -0.82 9.66
N GLU A 86 -8.78 -0.38 8.67
CA GLU A 86 -10.25 -0.36 8.72
C GLU A 86 -10.82 -1.65 8.14
N ILE A 87 -11.51 -2.42 8.99
CA ILE A 87 -12.24 -3.61 8.61
C ILE A 87 -13.72 -3.24 8.49
N GLN A 88 -14.30 -3.43 7.32
CA GLN A 88 -15.73 -3.22 7.09
C GLN A 88 -16.45 -4.56 6.90
N ILE A 89 -17.42 -4.82 7.77
CA ILE A 89 -18.24 -6.04 7.77
C ILE A 89 -19.62 -5.73 7.19
N ALA A 90 -20.03 -6.51 6.17
CA ALA A 90 -21.33 -6.40 5.50
C ALA A 90 -21.69 -4.98 5.02
N LEU A 91 -20.70 -4.12 4.74
CA LEU A 91 -20.87 -2.70 4.39
C LEU A 91 -21.67 -1.88 5.43
N ARG A 92 -21.74 -2.34 6.69
CA ARG A 92 -22.52 -1.70 7.76
C ARG A 92 -21.73 -1.38 9.00
N VAL A 93 -20.82 -2.28 9.36
CA VAL A 93 -20.05 -2.16 10.59
C VAL A 93 -18.62 -1.86 10.20
N LYS A 94 -18.05 -0.81 10.79
CA LYS A 94 -16.63 -0.49 10.63
C LYS A 94 -15.91 -0.68 11.95
N LEU A 95 -14.82 -1.43 11.88
CA LEU A 95 -13.94 -1.72 12.99
C LEU A 95 -12.54 -1.22 12.62
N ILE A 96 -11.82 -0.67 13.58
CA ILE A 96 -10.39 -0.35 13.44
C ILE A 96 -9.61 -1.40 14.21
N PHE A 97 -8.63 -2.01 13.55
CA PHE A 97 -7.67 -2.88 14.21
C PHE A 97 -6.54 -2.03 14.80
N VAL A 98 -6.25 -2.24 16.08
CA VAL A 98 -5.10 -1.63 16.76
C VAL A 98 -4.20 -2.76 17.25
N GLY A 99 -3.02 -2.83 16.64
CA GLY A 99 -1.95 -3.78 16.97
C GLY A 99 -1.18 -3.35 18.21
N THR A 100 -0.39 -4.26 18.79
CA THR A 100 0.24 -4.04 20.10
C THR A 100 1.73 -3.90 20.15
N ASP A 101 2.35 -4.03 19.01
CA ASP A 101 3.49 -3.22 18.62
C ASP A 101 3.59 -3.44 17.11
N ALA A 102 4.25 -2.52 16.42
CA ALA A 102 4.62 -2.62 15.01
C ALA A 102 5.56 -3.82 14.77
N THR A 103 5.08 -5.04 14.99
CA THR A 103 5.61 -6.21 14.34
C THR A 103 5.03 -6.17 12.94
N VAL A 104 5.72 -5.41 12.09
CA VAL A 104 5.76 -5.70 10.66
C VAL A 104 5.84 -7.22 10.56
N PRO A 105 4.95 -7.90 9.82
CA PRO A 105 5.14 -9.31 9.60
C PRO A 105 6.54 -9.47 9.01
N LEU A 106 7.44 -10.16 9.71
CA LEU A 106 8.66 -10.74 9.11
C LEU A 106 8.31 -11.89 8.13
N THR A 107 7.04 -11.96 7.69
CA THR A 107 6.50 -12.82 6.65
C THR A 107 5.40 -12.07 5.87
N MET A 108 5.76 -10.92 5.33
CA MET A 108 5.49 -10.65 3.92
C MET A 108 6.90 -10.70 3.31
N GLU A 109 7.17 -11.53 2.32
CA GLU A 109 7.13 -11.02 0.94
C GLU A 109 6.39 -9.66 0.85
N GLU A 110 6.97 -8.59 1.44
CA GLU A 110 7.10 -7.34 0.69
C GLU A 110 7.50 -7.83 -0.69
N PRO A 111 6.77 -7.52 -1.79
CA PRO A 111 7.20 -8.00 -3.10
C PRO A 111 8.68 -7.66 -3.13
N GLU A 112 9.56 -8.68 -3.09
CA GLU A 112 10.98 -8.49 -2.81
C GLU A 112 11.36 -7.27 -3.60
N PRO A 113 11.82 -6.17 -2.95
CA PRO A 113 11.94 -4.88 -3.61
C PRO A 113 12.52 -5.19 -4.97
N GLN A 114 11.74 -4.89 -6.04
CA GLN A 114 11.98 -5.39 -7.39
C GLN A 114 13.21 -4.64 -7.94
N GLY A 115 14.32 -4.91 -7.25
CA GLY A 115 15.56 -4.21 -6.91
C GLY A 115 15.50 -2.92 -6.09
N ASN A 116 16.58 -2.16 -6.19
CA ASN A 116 17.16 -1.38 -5.09
C ASN A 116 16.40 -0.09 -4.70
N MET A 117 15.42 0.35 -5.48
CA MET A 117 14.64 1.57 -5.30
C MET A 117 13.20 1.32 -4.85
N GLU A 118 12.74 2.18 -3.94
CA GLU A 118 11.37 2.21 -3.43
C GLU A 118 10.79 3.64 -3.50
N LEU A 119 9.48 3.74 -3.72
CA LEU A 119 8.75 5.02 -3.66
C LEU A 119 7.61 4.98 -2.64
N ASP A 120 7.56 5.99 -1.79
CA ASP A 120 6.37 6.34 -1.02
C ASP A 120 5.57 7.39 -1.80
N LYS A 121 4.48 6.97 -2.44
CA LYS A 121 3.62 7.86 -3.25
C LYS A 121 2.85 8.87 -2.43
N LEU A 122 2.53 8.53 -1.18
CA LEU A 122 1.74 9.40 -0.31
C LEU A 122 2.62 10.53 0.23
N GLN A 123 3.83 10.19 0.66
CA GLN A 123 4.80 11.15 1.20
C GLN A 123 5.72 11.76 0.13
N ARG A 124 5.68 11.24 -1.10
CA ARG A 124 6.56 11.61 -2.22
C ARG A 124 8.04 11.47 -1.88
N ALA A 125 8.35 10.39 -1.16
CA ALA A 125 9.70 10.04 -0.78
C ALA A 125 10.25 8.95 -1.69
N VAL A 126 11.57 8.97 -1.91
CA VAL A 126 12.30 7.96 -2.66
C VAL A 126 13.35 7.37 -1.75
N ARG A 127 13.45 6.05 -1.69
CA ARG A 127 14.52 5.34 -0.99
C ARG A 127 15.30 4.48 -1.97
N ILE A 128 16.61 4.44 -1.80
CA ILE A 128 17.49 3.54 -2.55
C ILE A 128 18.33 2.77 -1.53
N GLN A 129 18.34 1.45 -1.62
CA GLN A 129 19.01 0.55 -0.67
C GLN A 129 18.64 0.87 0.80
N GLY A 130 17.38 1.24 1.04
CA GLY A 130 16.87 1.63 2.35
C GLY A 130 17.23 3.04 2.83
N GLN A 131 18.07 3.79 2.10
CA GLN A 131 18.39 5.19 2.42
C GLN A 131 17.45 6.16 1.71
N GLU A 132 16.87 7.10 2.46
CA GLU A 132 15.97 8.11 1.90
C GLU A 132 16.71 9.26 1.22
N LEU A 133 16.24 9.64 0.03
CA LEU A 133 16.81 10.73 -0.76
C LEU A 133 16.35 12.08 -0.20
N LEU A 134 17.29 12.81 0.41
CA LEU A 134 17.07 14.13 0.99
C LEU A 134 18.01 15.17 0.37
N PRO A 135 17.52 16.37 -0.03
CA PRO A 135 16.12 16.83 0.07
C PRO A 135 15.19 16.07 -0.88
N PRO A 136 13.85 16.04 -0.65
CA PRO A 136 12.94 15.31 -1.53
C PRO A 136 13.03 15.80 -2.98
N LEU A 137 12.69 14.92 -3.93
CA LEU A 137 12.62 15.28 -5.35
C LEU A 137 11.59 16.40 -5.57
N SER A 138 11.84 17.27 -6.56
CA SER A 138 10.80 18.19 -7.02
C SER A 138 9.60 17.41 -7.57
N LEU A 139 8.41 18.03 -7.58
CA LEU A 139 7.18 17.38 -8.05
C LEU A 139 7.32 16.80 -9.48
N ALA A 140 8.01 17.53 -10.37
CA ALA A 140 8.23 17.07 -11.74
C ALA A 140 9.16 15.85 -11.79
N GLN A 141 10.24 15.84 -11.01
CA GLN A 141 11.16 14.70 -10.92
C GLN A 141 10.47 13.48 -10.31
N PHE A 142 9.67 13.68 -9.26
CA PHE A 142 8.92 12.60 -8.62
C PHE A 142 7.88 11.99 -9.57
N ARG A 143 7.10 12.82 -10.28
CA ARG A 143 6.12 12.35 -11.27
C ARG A 143 6.75 11.54 -12.40
N LEU A 144 7.90 11.99 -12.91
CA LEU A 144 8.67 11.24 -13.90
C LEU A 144 9.07 9.88 -13.33
N LEU A 145 9.65 9.85 -12.14
CA LEU A 145 10.11 8.61 -11.51
C LEU A 145 8.94 7.65 -11.21
N GLU A 146 7.83 8.17 -10.67
CA GLU A 146 6.61 7.43 -10.39
C GLU A 146 6.03 6.79 -11.66
N ALA A 147 5.98 7.53 -12.77
CA ALA A 147 5.53 7.00 -14.06
C ALA A 147 6.40 5.84 -14.55
N LEU A 148 7.73 5.97 -14.43
CA LEU A 148 8.67 4.92 -14.83
C LEU A 148 8.61 3.71 -13.90
N PHE A 149 8.36 3.93 -12.60
CA PHE A 149 8.20 2.87 -11.61
C PHE A 149 6.91 2.08 -11.82
N ASP A 150 5.80 2.77 -12.08
CA ASP A 150 4.50 2.14 -12.37
C ASP A 150 4.50 1.36 -13.68
N ALA A 151 5.37 1.73 -14.62
CA ALA A 151 5.59 1.00 -15.85
C ALA A 151 6.29 -0.35 -15.64
N LYS A 152 6.84 -0.65 -14.44
CA LYS A 152 7.45 -1.94 -14.08
C LYS A 152 8.44 -2.48 -15.12
N GLY A 153 9.32 -1.60 -15.61
CA GLY A 153 10.28 -1.94 -16.66
C GLY A 153 9.72 -1.95 -18.09
N ALA A 154 8.50 -1.48 -18.33
CA ALA A 154 8.08 -1.10 -19.67
C ALA A 154 8.69 0.26 -20.07
N VAL A 155 8.86 0.48 -21.37
CA VAL A 155 9.27 1.78 -21.90
C VAL A 155 8.07 2.72 -21.86
N VAL A 156 8.24 3.86 -21.21
CA VAL A 156 7.28 4.97 -21.23
C VAL A 156 7.75 5.94 -22.31
N ASP A 157 6.85 6.25 -23.25
CA ASP A 157 7.13 7.18 -24.33
C ASP A 157 7.22 8.63 -23.86
N ARG A 158 7.81 9.48 -24.68
CA ARG A 158 8.07 10.89 -24.34
C ARG A 158 6.78 11.67 -24.17
N ASP A 159 5.76 11.43 -24.99
CA ASP A 159 4.51 12.18 -24.95
C ASP A 159 3.74 11.87 -23.66
N SER A 160 3.67 10.58 -23.29
CA SER A 160 3.13 10.15 -22.00
C SER A 160 3.83 10.80 -20.80
N ILE A 161 5.16 10.92 -20.85
CA ILE A 161 5.94 11.60 -19.80
C ILE A 161 5.58 13.08 -19.73
N VAL A 162 5.42 13.75 -20.89
CA VAL A 162 5.07 15.17 -20.92
C VAL A 162 3.71 15.40 -20.26
N ASP A 163 2.71 14.61 -20.61
CA ASP A 163 1.36 14.72 -20.06
C ASP A 163 1.32 14.50 -18.55
N ILE A 164 2.10 13.53 -18.04
CA ILE A 164 2.16 13.21 -16.61
C ILE A 164 2.90 14.30 -15.82
N VAL A 165 4.04 14.76 -16.32
CA VAL A 165 4.90 15.71 -15.60
C VAL A 165 4.33 17.13 -15.66
N TRP A 166 3.83 17.56 -16.82
CA TRP A 166 3.27 18.89 -17.09
C TRP A 166 1.78 18.82 -17.49
N PRO A 167 0.89 18.41 -16.57
CA PRO A 167 -0.52 18.27 -16.87
C PRO A 167 -1.16 19.61 -17.25
N GLY A 168 -2.02 19.60 -18.26
CA GLY A 168 -2.75 20.78 -18.73
C GLY A 168 -1.97 21.69 -19.68
N THR A 169 -0.79 21.26 -20.13
CA THR A 169 -0.07 21.94 -21.22
C THR A 169 -0.40 21.37 -22.61
N ASP A 170 -1.10 20.22 -22.70
CA ASP A 170 -1.29 19.42 -23.93
C ASP A 170 0.05 19.19 -24.68
N GLY A 171 1.16 19.16 -23.94
CA GLY A 171 2.53 19.17 -24.48
C GLY A 171 2.96 20.45 -25.21
N ILE A 172 2.07 21.44 -25.33
CA ILE A 172 2.33 22.72 -26.00
C ILE A 172 3.35 23.52 -25.18
N GLY A 173 4.57 23.61 -25.70
CA GLY A 173 5.67 24.40 -25.12
C GLY A 173 6.68 23.58 -24.30
N VAL A 174 6.47 22.28 -24.12
CA VAL A 174 7.48 21.39 -23.53
C VAL A 174 8.39 20.90 -24.66
N THR A 175 9.66 21.31 -24.63
CA THR A 175 10.65 20.87 -25.61
C THR A 175 11.21 19.50 -25.23
N GLU A 176 11.69 18.71 -26.21
CA GLU A 176 12.43 17.47 -25.91
C GLU A 176 13.60 17.72 -24.96
N GLN A 177 14.26 18.89 -25.11
CA GLN A 177 15.34 19.33 -24.23
C GLN A 177 14.88 19.50 -22.76
N ALA A 178 13.63 19.86 -22.52
CA ALA A 178 13.09 19.97 -21.16
C ALA A 178 12.94 18.60 -20.49
N ILE A 179 12.49 17.59 -21.26
CA ILE A 179 12.41 16.20 -20.79
C ILE A 179 13.82 15.68 -20.50
N ASP A 180 14.75 15.86 -21.44
CA ASP A 180 16.13 15.39 -21.28
C ASP A 180 16.83 16.08 -20.09
N ALA A 181 16.58 17.38 -19.88
CA ALA A 181 17.08 18.10 -18.73
C ALA A 181 16.47 17.59 -17.40
N LEU A 182 15.18 17.26 -17.39
CA LEU A 182 14.51 16.69 -16.23
C LEU A 182 15.06 15.29 -15.89
N VAL A 183 15.22 14.42 -16.89
CA VAL A 183 15.80 13.09 -16.75
C VAL A 183 17.23 13.19 -16.24
N ARG A 184 18.05 14.09 -16.80
CA ARG A 184 19.42 14.32 -16.33
C ARG A 184 19.45 14.70 -14.85
N ARG A 185 18.63 15.68 -14.44
CA ARG A 185 18.56 16.11 -13.04
C ARG A 185 18.03 15.00 -12.13
N LEU A 186 17.10 14.17 -12.60
CA LEU A 186 16.63 13.02 -11.84
C LEU A 186 17.78 12.04 -11.60
N ARG A 187 18.52 11.66 -12.64
CA ARG A 187 19.72 10.79 -12.50
C ARG A 187 20.73 11.38 -11.52
N ASP A 188 21.06 12.67 -11.65
CA ASP A 188 22.01 13.35 -10.74
C ASP A 188 21.56 13.21 -9.28
N ARG A 189 20.25 13.32 -9.00
CA ARG A 189 19.70 13.18 -7.64
C ARG A 189 19.79 11.73 -7.15
N LEU A 190 19.49 10.74 -7.98
CA LEU A 190 19.54 9.32 -7.57
C LEU A 190 20.99 8.87 -7.33
N ALA A 191 21.94 9.40 -8.11
CA ALA A 191 23.38 9.20 -7.95
C ALA A 191 23.95 9.74 -6.62
N GLU A 192 23.19 10.57 -5.88
CA GLU A 192 23.58 10.98 -4.52
C GLU A 192 23.56 9.80 -3.53
N LEU A 193 22.80 8.75 -3.83
CA LEU A 193 22.66 7.56 -2.98
C LEU A 193 23.34 6.32 -3.56
N ASP A 194 23.34 6.18 -4.89
CA ASP A 194 23.80 4.98 -5.57
C ASP A 194 24.18 5.28 -7.03
N ASP A 195 25.35 4.81 -7.46
CA ASP A 195 25.94 5.10 -8.77
C ASP A 195 25.25 4.36 -9.95
N HIS A 196 24.25 3.52 -9.67
CA HIS A 196 23.50 2.79 -10.69
C HIS A 196 22.60 3.68 -11.55
N ASP A 197 22.55 3.42 -12.86
CA ASP A 197 21.70 4.18 -13.80
C ASP A 197 20.26 3.63 -13.80
N TYR A 198 19.49 4.06 -12.82
CA TYR A 198 18.09 3.66 -12.66
C TYR A 198 17.17 4.09 -13.80
N VAL A 199 17.49 5.15 -14.54
CA VAL A 199 16.62 5.67 -15.60
C VAL A 199 17.31 5.45 -16.92
N VAL A 200 16.94 4.41 -17.66
CA VAL A 200 17.58 4.05 -18.93
C VAL A 200 16.87 4.72 -20.11
N THR A 201 17.64 5.36 -20.99
CA THR A 201 17.11 5.92 -22.24
C THR A 201 17.02 4.84 -23.32
N VAL A 202 15.82 4.59 -23.83
CA VAL A 202 15.60 3.74 -25.00
C VAL A 202 15.51 4.64 -26.24
N ARG A 203 16.59 4.67 -27.04
CA ARG A 203 16.71 5.54 -28.21
C ARG A 203 15.50 5.40 -29.13
N GLY A 204 14.90 6.54 -29.50
CA GLY A 204 13.73 6.61 -30.37
C GLY A 204 12.39 6.21 -29.74
N HIS A 205 12.37 5.72 -28.49
CA HIS A 205 11.14 5.18 -27.89
C HIS A 205 10.77 5.88 -26.58
N GLY A 206 11.73 6.22 -25.72
CA GLY A 206 11.44 6.91 -24.46
C GLY A 206 12.39 6.49 -23.34
N PHE A 207 11.85 6.26 -22.16
CA PHE A 207 12.61 5.95 -20.96
C PHE A 207 12.01 4.76 -20.22
N ARG A 208 12.84 4.03 -19.50
CA ARG A 208 12.44 2.88 -18.69
C ARG A 208 13.16 2.94 -17.34
N LEU A 209 12.50 2.48 -16.28
CA LEU A 209 13.17 2.22 -15.01
C LEU A 209 13.93 0.88 -15.05
N ASP A 210 15.20 0.92 -14.66
CA ASP A 210 16.03 -0.26 -14.42
C ASP A 210 16.32 -0.40 -12.94
N ASN A 211 15.33 -0.92 -12.23
CA ASN A 211 15.42 -1.13 -10.79
C ASN A 211 15.99 -2.52 -10.46
N THR A 212 16.85 -3.14 -11.25
CA THR A 212 17.33 -4.49 -10.92
C THR A 212 18.26 -4.48 -9.69
N PRO A 213 18.19 -5.49 -8.80
CA PRO A 213 19.16 -5.62 -7.72
C PRO A 213 20.58 -5.74 -8.28
N HIS A 214 21.54 -5.07 -7.64
CA HIS A 214 22.96 -5.09 -8.00
C HIS A 214 23.85 -4.96 -6.76
#